data_AF-A0A257WZ13-F1
#
_entry.id   AF-A0A257WZ13-F1
#
_cell.length_a   1.000
_cell.length_b   1.000
_cell.length_c   1.000
_cell.angle_alpha   90.00
_cell.angle_beta   90.00
_cell.angle_gamma   90.00
#
_symmetry.space_group_name_H-M   'P 1'
#
loop_
_entity.id
_entity.type
_entity.pdbx_description
1 polymer ?
#
loop_
_entity_poly.entity_id
_entity_poly.type
_entity_poly.pdbx_seq_one_letter_code
_entity_poly.pdbx_strand_id
1 'polypeptide(L)' 'MSAAYHVQADWDPDAGVWISSSNIPGLVVEAETLAEFVELVQALAPQLLAENLGLAGRVPIDLRAKGTLDLAVAS' A
#
# COMPACT_ATOMS: atom_id res chain seq x y z
N MET A 1 19.65 -9.85 8.33
CA MET A 1 18.43 -9.04 8.59
C MET A 1 17.51 -9.24 7.40
N SER A 2 16.35 -9.86 7.59
CA SER A 2 15.32 -9.94 6.55
C SER A 2 14.73 -8.53 6.40
N ALA A 3 15.01 -7.84 5.30
CA ALA A 3 14.30 -6.61 5.01
C ALA A 3 12.82 -6.97 4.82
N ALA A 4 11.95 -6.47 5.70
CA ALA A 4 10.52 -6.65 5.54
C ALA A 4 10.05 -5.91 4.29
N TYR A 5 9.14 -6.51 3.52
CA TYR A 5 8.44 -5.79 2.47
C TYR A 5 7.51 -4.76 3.11
N HIS A 6 7.38 -3.60 2.48
CA HIS A 6 6.48 -2.55 2.95
C HIS A 6 5.62 -2.03 1.81
N VAL A 7 4.40 -1.66 2.15
CA VAL A 7 3.48 -0.91 1.31
C VAL A 7 2.92 0.24 2.15
N GLN A 8 3.11 1.46 1.67
CA GLN A 8 2.49 2.65 2.23
C GLN A 8 1.37 3.10 1.29
N ALA A 9 0.18 3.29 1.84
CA ALA A 9 -0.91 4.01 1.21
C ALA A 9 -0.74 5.49 1.56
N ASP A 10 -0.44 6.32 0.57
CA ASP A 10 -0.38 7.77 0.71
C ASP A 10 -1.68 8.37 0.18
N TRP A 11 -2.37 9.19 0.98
CA TRP A 11 -3.56 9.90 0.52
C TRP A 11 -3.16 11.05 -0.42
N ASP A 12 -3.70 11.05 -1.63
CA ASP A 12 -3.66 12.18 -2.56
C ASP A 12 -4.96 12.99 -2.43
N PRO A 13 -4.93 14.17 -1.78
CA PRO A 13 -6.12 14.99 -1.59
C PRO A 13 -6.60 15.68 -2.87
N ASP A 14 -5.73 15.86 -3.87
CA ASP A 14 -6.08 16.52 -5.12
C ASP A 14 -6.86 15.56 -6.04
N ALA A 15 -6.51 14.27 -6.00
CA ALA A 15 -7.18 13.22 -6.75
C ALA A 15 -8.29 12.50 -5.95
N GLY A 16 -8.28 12.60 -4.61
CA GLY A 16 -9.26 11.94 -3.75
C GLY A 16 -9.08 10.42 -3.68
N VAL A 17 -7.83 9.95 -3.78
CA VAL A 17 -7.48 8.52 -3.84
C VAL A 17 -6.25 8.22 -2.98
N TRP A 18 -6.12 6.97 -2.56
CA TRP A 18 -4.91 6.40 -1.97
C TRP A 18 -4.00 5.88 -3.06
N ILE A 19 -2.72 6.27 -3.04
CA ILE A 19 -1.69 5.79 -3.96
C ILE A 19 -0.62 4.98 -3.23
N SER A 20 -0.03 3.99 -3.90
CA SER A 20 0.97 3.11 -3.29
C SER A 20 2.39 3.67 -3.38
N SER A 21 3.13 3.60 -2.27
CA SER A 21 4.59 3.70 -2.21
C SER A 21 5.14 2.42 -1.57
N SER A 22 5.94 1.62 -2.29
CA SER A 22 6.35 0.29 -1.83
C SER A 22 7.75 -0.12 -2.30
N ASN A 23 8.33 -1.13 -1.65
CA ASN A 23 9.53 -1.83 -2.14
C ASN A 23 9.20 -3.14 -2.88
N ILE A 24 7.95 -3.37 -3.24
CA ILE A 24 7.52 -4.55 -4.03
C ILE A 24 7.64 -4.18 -5.52
N PRO A 25 8.52 -4.84 -6.30
CA PRO A 25 8.70 -4.50 -7.70
C PRO A 25 7.40 -4.63 -8.49
N GLY A 26 7.04 -3.57 -9.22
CA GLY A 26 5.86 -3.54 -10.08
C GLY A 26 4.53 -3.33 -9.34
N LEU A 27 4.52 -3.16 -8.01
CA LEU A 27 3.29 -2.89 -7.28
C LEU A 27 2.92 -1.40 -7.42
N VAL A 28 1.83 -1.17 -8.15
CA VAL A 28 1.20 0.15 -8.31
C VAL A 28 -0.29 -0.04 -8.02
N VAL A 29 -0.77 0.63 -6.98
CA VAL A 29 -2.17 0.57 -6.52
C VAL A 29 -2.69 1.99 -6.34
N GLU A 30 -3.90 2.22 -6.82
CA GLU A 30 -4.69 3.42 -6.60
C GLU A 30 -6.12 2.99 -6.22
N ALA A 31 -6.74 3.62 -5.23
CA ALA A 31 -8.10 3.33 -4.82
C ALA A 31 -8.77 4.50 -4.09
N GLU A 32 -10.08 4.66 -4.20
CA GLU A 32 -10.82 5.74 -3.51
C GLU A 32 -10.88 5.51 -2.00
N THR A 33 -10.82 4.25 -1.55
CA THR A 33 -10.89 3.89 -0.14
C THR A 33 -9.69 3.09 0.32
N LEU A 34 -9.31 3.24 1.60
CA LEU A 34 -8.23 2.44 2.17
C LEU A 34 -8.57 0.93 2.19
N ALA A 35 -9.85 0.58 2.29
CA ALA A 35 -10.30 -0.81 2.23
C ALA A 35 -10.04 -1.42 0.85
N GLU A 36 -10.47 -0.75 -0.21
CA GLU A 36 -10.21 -1.16 -1.59
C GLU A 36 -8.71 -1.21 -1.90
N PHE A 37 -7.94 -0.22 -1.43
CA PHE A 37 -6.48 -0.23 -1.54
C PHE A 37 -5.88 -1.53 -0.96
N VAL A 38 -6.31 -1.92 0.24
CA VAL A 38 -5.84 -3.14 0.91
C VAL A 38 -6.23 -4.41 0.13
N GLU A 39 -7.44 -4.47 -0.42
CA GLU A 39 -7.89 -5.58 -1.27
C GLU A 39 -7.01 -5.72 -2.53
N LEU A 40 -6.71 -4.61 -3.21
CA LEU A 40 -5.84 -4.59 -4.37
C LEU A 40 -4.40 -5.03 -4.04
N VAL A 41 -3.85 -4.57 -2.91
CA VAL A 41 -2.52 -5.02 -2.45
C VAL A 41 -2.52 -6.53 -2.19
N GLN A 42 -3.55 -7.07 -1.55
CA GLN A 42 -3.66 -8.51 -1.30
C GLN A 42 -3.79 -9.33 -2.59
N ALA A 43 -4.45 -8.79 -3.61
CA ALA A 43 -4.61 -9.45 -4.91
C ALA A 43 -3.31 -9.43 -5.73
N LEU A 44 -2.58 -8.31 -5.73
CA LEU A 44 -1.46 -8.09 -6.66
C LEU A 44 -0.09 -8.45 -6.06
N ALA A 45 0.15 -8.12 -4.79
CA ALA A 45 1.48 -8.27 -4.19
C ALA A 45 2.02 -9.72 -4.20
N PRO A 46 1.21 -10.77 -3.92
CA PRO A 46 1.72 -12.14 -3.94
C PRO A 46 2.26 -12.56 -5.31
N GLN A 47 1.55 -12.21 -6.39
CA GLN A 47 1.95 -12.54 -7.75
C GLN A 47 3.24 -11.80 -8.13
N LEU A 48 3.32 -10.50 -7.83
CA LEU A 48 4.51 -9.70 -8.12
C LEU A 48 5.75 -10.16 -7.36
N LEU A 49 5.61 -10.59 -6.10
CA LEU A 49 6.71 -11.16 -5.32
C LEU A 49 7.19 -12.50 -5.88
N ALA A 50 6.26 -13.34 -6.34
CA ALA A 50 6.59 -14.62 -6.96
C ALA A 50 7.29 -14.42 -8.31
N GLU A 51 6.75 -13.57 -9.17
CA GLU A 51 7.24 -13.37 -10.54
C GLU A 51 8.56 -12.60 -10.59
N ASN A 52 8.70 -11.53 -9.81
CA ASN A 52 9.89 -10.67 -9.88
C ASN A 52 11.05 -11.14 -8.99
N LEU A 53 10.75 -11.84 -7.88
CA LEU A 53 11.75 -12.21 -6.87
C LEU A 53 11.83 -13.71 -6.58
N GLY A 54 10.98 -14.54 -7.20
CA GLY A 54 10.99 -15.99 -7.00
C GLY A 54 10.57 -16.43 -5.60
N LEU A 55 9.85 -15.56 -4.86
CA LEU A 55 9.41 -15.87 -3.50
C LEU A 55 8.22 -16.82 -3.50
N ALA A 56 8.17 -17.67 -2.48
CA ALA A 56 7.08 -18.61 -2.26
C ALA A 56 6.73 -18.71 -0.78
N GLY A 57 5.49 -19.14 -0.50
CA GLY A 57 4.99 -19.31 0.87
C GLY A 57 4.51 -18.00 1.49
N ARG A 58 4.54 -17.93 2.83
CA ARG A 58 4.05 -16.77 3.58
C ARG A 58 5.15 -15.73 3.74
N VAL A 59 4.93 -14.54 3.18
CA VAL A 59 5.82 -13.38 3.30
C VAL A 59 5.11 -12.30 4.12
N PRO A 60 5.65 -11.85 5.26
CA PRO A 60 5.08 -10.74 6.00
C PRO A 60 5.32 -9.41 5.26
N ILE A 61 4.28 -8.59 5.19
CA ILE A 61 4.33 -7.23 4.61
C ILE A 61 3.89 -6.25 5.71
N ASP A 62 4.66 -5.19 5.91
CA ASP A 62 4.27 -4.04 6.73
C ASP A 62 3.40 -3.11 5.88
N LEU A 63 2.15 -2.89 6.30
CA LEU A 63 1.22 -1.99 5.62
C LEU A 63 0.96 -0.77 6.49
N ARG A 64 1.18 0.41 5.92
CA ARG A 64 0.95 1.70 6.57
C ARG A 64 0.03 2.56 5.74
N ALA A 65 -0.78 3.38 6.39
CA ALA A 65 -1.53 4.43 5.74
C ALA A 65 -1.07 5.78 6.28
N LYS A 66 -0.87 6.75 5.39
CA LYS A 66 -0.44 8.10 5.71
C LYS A 66 -1.37 9.10 5.02
N GLY A 67 -2.00 9.94 5.82
CA GLY A 67 -2.82 11.06 5.35
C GLY A 67 -2.83 12.18 6.37
N THR A 68 -3.18 13.39 5.92
CA THR A 68 -3.31 14.58 6.76
C THR A 68 -4.78 15.02 6.75
N LEU A 69 -5.29 15.40 7.91
CA LEU A 69 -6.64 15.96 8.06
C LEU A 69 -6.54 17.40 8.57
N ASP A 70 -7.13 18.33 7.82
CA ASP A 70 -7.29 19.71 8.25
C ASP A 70 -8.61 19.86 9.00
N LEU A 71 -8.54 20.08 10.31
CA LEU A 71 -9.70 20.14 11.21
C LEU A 71 -9.90 21.55 11.74
N ALA A 72 -11.15 22.02 11.75
CA ALA A 72 -11.52 23.21 12.51
C ALA A 72 -11.54 22.89 14.01
N VAL A 73 -10.93 23.75 14.83
CA VAL A 73 -10.93 23.59 16.30
C VAL A 73 -12.23 24.15 16.87
N ALA A 74 -12.92 23.37 17.70
CA ALA A 74 -14.10 23.84 18.42
C ALA A 74 -13.70 24.89 19.47
N SER A 75 -14.42 26.01 19.49
CA SER A 75 -14.26 27.12 20.44
C SER A 75 -14.72 26.78 21.85
#